data_AF-A0A9E1L6B2-F1
#
_entry.id   AF-A0A9E1L6B2-F1
#
_cell.length_a   1.000
_cell.length_b   1.000
_cell.length_c   1.000
_cell.angle_alpha   90.00
_cell.angle_beta   90.00
_cell.angle_gamma   90.00
#
_symmetry.space_group_name_H-M   'P 1'
#
loop_
_entity.id
_entity.type
_entity.pdbx_description
1 polymer ?
#
loop_
_entity_poly.entity_id
_entity_poly.type
_entity_poly.pdbx_seq_one_letter_code
_entity_poly.pdbx_strand_id
1 'polypeptide(L)' 'MLAWIPFLEPMNALQPWWYLLLIPMAFGISMIYKALNEDNFLHYWRSVLVMTTQVVLGITFLAIGIGLFVQLIIPLATQP' A
#
# COMPACT_ATOMS: atom_id res chain seq x y z
N MET A 1 11.67 -11.20 31.41
CA MET A 1 10.97 -10.19 30.59
C MET A 1 11.55 -8.81 30.93
N LEU A 2 12.79 -8.51 30.50
CA LEU A 2 13.59 -7.39 31.04
C LEU A 2 14.32 -6.55 29.97
N ALA A 3 13.90 -6.65 28.70
CA ALA A 3 14.45 -5.84 27.61
C ALA A 3 13.43 -5.67 26.48
N TRP A 4 12.18 -5.31 26.80
CA TRP A 4 11.21 -4.94 25.77
C TRP A 4 11.60 -3.58 25.20
N ILE A 5 11.86 -3.52 23.89
CA ILE A 5 12.28 -2.29 23.20
C ILE A 5 11.18 -1.90 22.20
N PRO A 6 10.16 -1.15 22.64
CA PRO A 6 8.87 -0.98 21.94
C PRO A 6 8.93 -0.52 20.47
N PHE A 7 10.05 0.03 20.02
CA PHE A 7 10.22 0.60 18.67
C PHE A 7 11.43 0.07 17.90
N LEU A 8 12.36 -0.63 18.56
CA LEU A 8 13.56 -1.17 17.91
C LEU A 8 13.40 -2.63 17.52
N GLU A 9 12.37 -3.30 18.03
CA GLU A 9 12.01 -4.65 17.62
C GLU A 9 11.03 -4.61 16.44
N PRO A 10 11.15 -5.55 15.47
CA PRO A 10 10.18 -5.69 14.40
C PRO A 10 8.77 -5.86 14.99
N MET A 11 7.78 -5.25 14.35
CA MET A 11 6.38 -5.41 14.73
C MET A 11 5.88 -6.82 14.37
N ASN A 12 6.32 -7.83 15.12
CA ASN A 12 6.11 -9.25 14.85
C ASN A 12 4.62 -9.59 14.69
N ALA A 13 3.72 -8.90 15.42
CA ALA A 13 2.29 -9.11 15.33
C ALA A 13 1.67 -8.67 13.98
N LEU A 14 2.22 -7.61 13.37
CA LEU A 14 1.74 -7.06 12.09
C LEU A 14 2.56 -7.54 10.90
N GLN A 15 3.74 -8.14 11.14
CA GLN A 15 4.65 -8.60 10.10
C GLN A 15 3.98 -9.50 9.06
N PRO A 16 3.09 -10.47 9.37
CA PRO A 16 2.44 -11.28 8.34
C PRO A 16 1.41 -10.51 7.50
N TRP A 17 0.92 -9.39 8.03
CA TRP A 17 -0.19 -8.60 7.48
C TRP A 17 0.26 -7.21 7.01
N TRP A 18 1.57 -6.99 6.91
CA TRP A 18 2.18 -5.67 6.66
C TRP A 18 1.60 -4.97 5.43
N TYR A 19 1.29 -5.73 4.37
CA TYR A 19 0.73 -5.22 3.12
C TYR A 19 -0.67 -4.63 3.30
N LEU A 20 -1.43 -5.07 4.31
CA LEU A 20 -2.75 -4.50 4.61
C LEU A 20 -2.65 -3.07 5.15
N LEU A 21 -1.51 -2.69 5.74
CA LEU A 21 -1.28 -1.32 6.23
C LEU A 21 -1.27 -0.28 5.10
N LEU A 22 -1.15 -0.73 3.84
CA LEU A 22 -1.33 0.13 2.67
C LEU A 22 -2.73 0.75 2.63
N ILE A 23 -3.76 0.01 3.02
CA ILE A 23 -5.15 0.45 2.96
C ILE A 23 -5.42 1.64 3.90
N PRO A 24 -5.16 1.58 5.22
CA PRO A 24 -5.40 2.70 6.12
C PRO A 24 -4.51 3.91 5.78
N MET A 25 -3.28 3.69 5.30
CA MET A 25 -2.41 4.77 4.85
C MET A 25 -2.98 5.48 3.61
N ALA A 26 -3.33 4.72 2.56
CA ALA A 26 -3.92 5.28 1.33
C ALA A 26 -5.24 6.00 1.62
N PHE A 27 -6.05 5.47 2.53
CA PHE A 27 -7.28 6.10 2.99
C PHE A 27 -7.03 7.42 3.70
N GLY A 28 -6.07 7.47 4.63
CA GLY A 28 -5.70 8.71 5.33
C GLY A 28 -5.19 9.79 4.40
N ILE A 29 -4.31 9.43 3.46
CA ILE A 29 -3.81 10.36 2.42
C ILE A 29 -4.96 10.86 1.56
N SER A 30 -5.84 9.96 1.11
CA SER A 30 -6.98 10.31 0.27
C SER A 30 -7.96 11.24 0.98
N MET A 31 -8.23 11.02 2.27
CA MET A 31 -9.05 11.93 3.08
C MET A 31 -8.46 13.34 3.10
N ILE A 32 -7.18 13.49 3.45
CA ILE A 32 -6.55 14.81 3.57
C ILE A 32 -6.53 15.50 2.20
N TYR A 33 -6.12 14.79 1.15
CA TYR A 33 -6.07 15.35 -0.20
C TYR A 33 -7.45 15.81 -0.68
N LYS A 34 -8.47 14.96 -0.54
CA LYS A 34 -9.82 15.29 -0.98
C LYS A 34 -10.47 16.39 -0.13
N ALA A 35 -10.11 16.50 1.15
CA ALA A 35 -10.64 17.56 2.02
C ALA A 35 -10.13 18.95 1.60
N LEU A 36 -8.93 19.03 1.02
CA LEU A 36 -8.34 20.29 0.56
C LEU A 36 -8.68 20.64 -0.89
N ASN A 37 -9.11 19.65 -1.69
CA ASN A 37 -9.26 19.80 -3.14
C ASN A 37 -10.70 19.63 -3.66
N GLU A 38 -11.67 19.20 -2.83
CA GLU A 38 -13.04 18.93 -3.25
C GLU A 38 -14.04 19.89 -2.58
N ASP A 39 -14.70 20.75 -3.36
CA ASP A 39 -15.68 21.72 -2.83
C ASP A 39 -17.04 21.09 -2.53
N ASN A 40 -17.34 19.93 -3.14
CA ASN A 40 -18.64 19.27 -3.02
C ASN A 40 -18.60 18.07 -2.05
N PHE A 41 -19.11 18.29 -0.85
CA PHE A 41 -19.19 17.27 0.20
C PHE A 41 -20.06 16.05 -0.13
N LEU A 42 -21.03 16.15 -1.06
CA LEU A 42 -21.85 14.99 -1.46
C LEU A 42 -21.01 13.90 -2.14
N HIS A 43 -19.95 14.29 -2.85
CA HIS A 43 -19.08 13.37 -3.58
C HIS A 43 -17.82 13.01 -2.79
N TYR A 44 -17.52 13.73 -1.70
CA TYR A 44 -16.30 13.58 -0.91
C TYR A 44 -15.98 12.12 -0.56
N TRP A 45 -16.88 11.41 0.10
CA TRP A 45 -16.62 10.03 0.53
C TRP A 45 -16.43 9.06 -0.65
N ARG A 46 -17.18 9.25 -1.75
CA ARG A 46 -16.99 8.47 -2.96
C ARG A 46 -15.62 8.77 -3.58
N SER A 47 -15.23 10.03 -3.67
CA SER A 47 -13.94 10.50 -4.17
C SER A 47 -12.77 9.96 -3.33
N VAL A 48 -12.88 9.95 -2.01
CA VAL A 48 -11.89 9.37 -1.08
C VAL A 48 -11.75 7.86 -1.32
N LEU A 49 -12.86 7.13 -1.39
CA LEU A 49 -12.82 5.68 -1.59
C LEU A 49 -12.26 5.32 -2.97
N VAL A 50 -12.65 6.03 -4.02
CA VAL A 50 -12.12 5.82 -5.38
C VAL A 50 -10.61 6.05 -5.41
N MET A 51 -10.12 7.14 -4.83
CA MET A 51 -8.68 7.43 -4.78
C MET A 51 -7.92 6.38 -3.94
N THR A 52 -8.49 5.98 -2.80
CA THR A 52 -7.93 4.91 -1.96
C THR A 52 -7.79 3.61 -2.75
N THR A 53 -8.85 3.19 -3.45
CA THR A 53 -8.83 2.00 -4.30
C THR A 53 -7.81 2.11 -5.43
N GLN A 54 -7.73 3.26 -6.10
CA GLN A 54 -6.75 3.49 -7.17
C GLN A 54 -5.31 3.37 -6.66
N VAL A 55 -4.99 3.96 -5.50
CA VAL A 55 -3.64 3.88 -4.90
C VAL A 55 -3.32 2.44 -4.51
N VAL A 56 -4.23 1.75 -3.81
CA VAL A 56 -4.03 0.36 -3.39
C VAL A 56 -3.82 -0.54 -4.59
N LEU A 57 -4.73 -0.50 -5.58
CA LEU A 57 -4.62 -1.32 -6.78
C LEU A 57 -3.37 -0.97 -7.60
N GLY A 58 -3.03 0.31 -7.74
CA GLY A 58 -1.84 0.74 -8.47
C GLY A 58 -0.56 0.15 -7.88
N ILE A 59 -0.38 0.23 -6.56
CA ILE A 59 0.79 -0.34 -5.87
C ILE A 59 0.77 -1.87 -5.93
N THR A 60 -0.40 -2.51 -5.75
CA THR A 60 -0.53 -3.97 -5.88
C THR A 60 -0.14 -4.45 -7.27
N PHE A 61 -0.62 -3.80 -8.33
CA PHE A 61 -0.27 -4.15 -9.70
C PHE A 61 1.22 -3.95 -9.98
N LEU A 62 1.82 -2.87 -9.49
CA LEU A 62 3.28 -2.66 -9.63
C LEU A 62 4.07 -3.77 -8.93
N ALA A 63 3.69 -4.14 -7.71
CA ALA A 63 4.36 -5.21 -6.96
C ALA A 63 4.27 -6.56 -7.69
N ILE A 64 3.07 -6.91 -8.19
CA ILE A 64 2.87 -8.12 -8.98
C ILE A 64 3.67 -8.05 -10.29
N GLY A 65 3.63 -6.93 -11.00
CA GLY A 65 4.34 -6.73 -12.26
C GLY A 65 5.85 -6.91 -12.11
N ILE A 66 6.45 -6.34 -11.06
CA ILE A 66 7.87 -6.52 -10.73
C ILE A 66 8.14 -8.00 -10.38
N GLY A 67 7.29 -8.63 -9.57
CA GLY A 67 7.45 -10.04 -9.21
C GLY A 67 7.42 -10.96 -10.43
N LEU A 68 6.48 -10.75 -11.34
CA LEU A 68 6.38 -11.49 -12.60
C LEU A 68 7.56 -11.20 -13.52
N PHE A 69 8.00 -9.95 -13.62
CA PHE A 69 9.18 -9.58 -14.41
C PHE A 69 10.42 -10.32 -13.93
N VAL A 70 10.66 -10.33 -12.61
CA VAL A 70 11.79 -11.04 -12.00
C VAL A 70 11.69 -12.55 -12.24
N GLN A 71 10.49 -13.13 -12.14
CA GLN A 71 10.31 -14.58 -12.29
C GLN A 71 10.33 -15.06 -13.74
N LEU A 72 9.93 -14.24 -14.71
CA LEU A 72 9.80 -14.65 -16.11
C LEU A 72 10.97 -14.15 -16.96
N ILE A 73 11.33 -12.88 -16.84
CA ILE A 73 12.31 -12.26 -17.73
C ILE A 73 13.74 -12.58 -17.32
N ILE A 74 14.06 -12.57 -16.02
CA ILE A 74 15.43 -12.83 -15.55
C ILE A 74 15.87 -14.26 -15.91
N PRO A 75 15.09 -15.32 -15.66
CA PRO A 75 15.49 -16.67 -16.05
C PRO A 75 15.71 -16.78 -17.56
N LEU A 76 14.81 -16.24 -18.38
CA LEU A 76 14.95 -16.24 -19.84
C LEU A 76 16.23 -15.52 -20.32
N ALA A 77 16.61 -14.44 -19.66
CA ALA A 77 17.81 -13.68 -19.99
C ALA A 77 19.12 -14.33 -19.50
N THR A 78 19.04 -15.20 -18.48
CA THR A 78 20.21 -15.81 -17.82
C THR A 78 20.43 -17.28 -18.24
N GLN A 79 19.54 -17.84 -19.06
CA GLN A 79 19.78 -19.17 -19.64
C GLN A 79 20.91 -19.09 -20.68
N PRO A 80 21.90 -19.99 -20.65
CA PRO A 80 22.99 -20.02 -21.63
C PRO A 80 22.53 -20.40 -23.04
#